data_AF-A0A933ZVW4-F1
#
_entry.id   AF-A0A933ZVW4-F1
#
_cell.length_a   1.000
_cell.length_b   1.000
_cell.length_c   1.000
_cell.angle_alpha   90.00
_cell.angle_beta   90.00
_cell.angle_gamma   90.00
#
_symmetry.space_group_name_H-M   'P 1'
#
loop_
_entity.id
_entity.type
_entity.pdbx_description
1 polymer ?
#
loop_
_entity_poly.entity_id
_entity_poly.type
_entity_poly.pdbx_seq_one_letter_code
_entity_poly.pdbx_strand_id
1 'polypeptide(L)'
;MHDRPNLRTLVGGGAAAIVGLWASTAAATCSNTATCPNGAQLRACCTGTGNSCSCWYEVGSQTVSCAACGCSQAEAQRATDLCVGGGSTGSSCNTPCGGGCCDDSGGKCCNGTCIQANQVCCGGGGCANTEQCCDNRCIPASATCCGLGRFCPAENLCVGSGQCCSAATPLLSNGFCCPPDQPSCGTCDTVGPACGADSCCPSPLPFCCQNGVCATNAEECPITCLIGHPPCGTACCGVGQSCCEGVCIDEGASCCGNQTTCPAGQPVCCQGGGCAASAEECAGGVENCSLGSITCSNGHCCSGGGAVCCPNGVCAPKGAVCVGGSYCPAVAPKYCEAGFCVPN
;
A
#
# COMPACT_ATOMS: atom_id res chain seq x y z
N MET A 1 13.06 -21.37 4.29
CA MET A 1 13.42 -22.49 5.18
C MET A 1 12.14 -23.16 5.61
N HIS A 2 11.70 -24.18 4.87
CA HIS A 2 10.58 -25.03 5.24
C HIS A 2 11.12 -26.45 5.32
N ASP A 3 11.12 -26.99 6.53
CA ASP A 3 11.47 -28.37 6.83
C ASP A 3 10.57 -29.30 6.01
N ARG A 4 11.18 -30.10 5.13
CA ARG A 4 10.51 -31.25 4.51
C ARG A 4 10.63 -32.43 5.47
N PRO A 5 9.56 -33.16 5.79
CA PRO A 5 9.63 -34.33 6.64
C PRO A 5 10.51 -35.41 5.98
N ASN A 6 11.45 -35.93 6.76
CA ASN A 6 12.40 -36.96 6.36
C ASN A 6 11.63 -38.28 6.13
N LEU A 7 11.27 -38.57 4.88
CA LEU A 7 10.48 -39.77 4.49
C LEU A 7 11.26 -41.10 4.59
N ARG A 8 12.56 -41.06 4.93
CA ARG A 8 13.37 -42.28 5.14
C ARG A 8 12.83 -43.17 6.27
N THR A 9 12.01 -42.63 7.16
CA THR A 9 11.40 -43.38 8.28
C THR A 9 10.28 -44.33 7.84
N LEU A 10 9.70 -44.19 6.64
CA LEU A 10 8.65 -45.08 6.13
C LEU A 10 9.16 -46.43 5.61
N VAL A 11 10.44 -46.54 5.25
CA VAL A 11 11.01 -47.79 4.68
C VAL A 11 11.61 -48.69 5.77
N GLY A 12 11.81 -48.16 6.99
CA GLY A 12 12.55 -48.86 8.06
C GLY A 12 11.72 -49.64 9.08
N GLY A 13 10.39 -49.56 9.06
CA GLY A 13 9.57 -50.09 10.16
C GLY A 13 8.21 -50.58 9.71
N GLY A 14 8.16 -51.73 9.04
CA GLY A 14 6.87 -52.24 8.60
C GLY A 14 6.92 -53.51 7.76
N ALA A 15 7.76 -54.48 8.11
CA ALA A 15 7.38 -55.86 7.87
C ALA A 15 6.19 -56.16 8.79
N ALA A 16 5.00 -55.65 8.44
CA ALA A 16 3.76 -56.08 9.06
C ALA A 16 3.58 -57.52 8.63
N ALA A 17 4.01 -58.44 9.49
CA ALA A 17 3.77 -59.85 9.34
C ALA A 17 2.25 -60.07 9.38
N ILE A 18 1.62 -60.11 8.20
CA ILE A 18 0.24 -60.53 8.03
C ILE A 18 0.25 -62.06 8.21
N VAL A 19 0.18 -62.51 9.46
CA VAL A 19 0.11 -63.92 9.83
C VAL A 19 -1.26 -64.18 10.46
N GLY A 20 -2.09 -64.96 9.75
CA GLY A 20 -3.41 -65.46 10.19
C GLY A 20 -4.58 -64.72 9.53
N LEU A 21 -5.63 -65.34 8.97
CA LEU A 21 -6.19 -66.69 9.01
C LEU A 21 -6.72 -67.05 7.61
N TRP A 22 -6.63 -68.33 7.24
CA TRP A 22 -7.14 -68.87 5.98
C TRP A 22 -8.43 -69.65 6.21
N ALA A 23 -9.47 -69.31 5.46
CA ALA A 23 -10.26 -70.26 4.66
C ALA A 23 -11.31 -69.49 3.83
N SER A 24 -11.56 -70.00 2.63
CA SER A 24 -12.64 -69.68 1.67
C SER A 24 -12.48 -68.45 0.75
N THR A 25 -12.41 -68.77 -0.56
CA THR A 25 -12.43 -67.91 -1.77
C THR A 25 -11.42 -66.77 -1.81
N ALA A 26 -10.38 -66.94 -2.63
CA ALA A 26 -9.18 -66.09 -2.73
C ALA A 26 -9.46 -64.68 -3.28
N ALA A 27 -10.18 -63.86 -2.52
CA ALA A 27 -10.21 -62.42 -2.73
C ALA A 27 -8.83 -61.83 -2.36
N ALA A 28 -8.32 -60.95 -3.21
CA ALA A 28 -7.12 -60.19 -2.89
C ALA A 28 -7.37 -59.34 -1.65
N THR A 29 -6.47 -59.43 -0.67
CA THR A 29 -6.51 -58.55 0.49
C THR A 29 -5.51 -57.44 0.25
N CYS A 30 -6.00 -56.20 0.20
CA CYS A 30 -5.16 -55.02 0.03
C CYS A 30 -5.21 -54.15 1.28
N SER A 31 -4.06 -53.66 1.72
CA SER A 31 -3.92 -52.70 2.80
C SER A 31 -3.44 -51.36 2.24
N ASN A 32 -4.06 -50.26 2.67
CA ASN A 32 -3.63 -48.92 2.28
C ASN A 32 -2.36 -48.55 3.04
N THR A 33 -1.29 -48.27 2.31
CA THR A 33 0.02 -47.96 2.89
C THR A 33 0.29 -46.46 2.93
N ALA A 34 -0.14 -45.71 1.90
CA ALA A 34 0.02 -44.25 1.81
C ALA A 34 -0.91 -43.60 0.79
N THR A 35 -1.10 -42.27 0.88
CA THR A 35 -1.72 -41.45 -0.16
C THR A 35 -0.65 -40.68 -0.91
N CYS A 36 -0.68 -40.79 -2.24
CA CYS A 36 0.24 -40.18 -3.17
C CYS A 36 -0.04 -38.67 -3.35
N PRO A 37 0.96 -37.84 -3.68
CA PRO A 37 0.76 -36.40 -3.92
C PRO A 37 -0.23 -36.08 -5.05
N ASN A 38 -0.40 -37.00 -6.00
CA ASN A 38 -1.38 -36.91 -7.09
C ASN A 38 -2.79 -37.38 -6.70
N GLY A 39 -3.02 -37.73 -5.43
CA GLY A 39 -4.29 -38.24 -4.91
C GLY A 39 -4.51 -39.75 -5.09
N ALA A 40 -3.61 -40.47 -5.76
CA ALA A 40 -3.67 -41.93 -5.85
C ALA A 40 -3.41 -42.58 -4.47
N GLN A 41 -3.83 -43.83 -4.30
CA GLN A 41 -3.48 -44.62 -3.12
C GLN A 41 -2.41 -45.65 -3.47
N LEU A 42 -1.39 -45.73 -2.61
CA LEU A 42 -0.42 -46.83 -2.60
C LEU A 42 -0.98 -47.94 -1.71
N ARG A 43 -1.22 -49.11 -2.30
CA ARG A 43 -1.78 -50.28 -1.61
C ARG A 43 -0.83 -51.46 -1.71
N ALA A 44 -0.64 -52.19 -0.62
CA ALA A 44 0.04 -53.48 -0.63
C ALA A 44 -1.02 -54.59 -0.68
N CYS A 45 -0.99 -55.39 -1.73
CA CYS A 45 -1.96 -56.45 -2.00
C CYS A 45 -1.30 -57.82 -1.96
N CYS A 46 -2.03 -58.80 -1.46
CA CYS A 46 -1.65 -60.20 -1.56
C CYS A 46 -2.86 -61.09 -1.85
N THR A 47 -2.63 -62.14 -2.64
CA THR A 47 -3.54 -63.27 -2.79
C THR A 47 -2.79 -64.54 -2.50
N GLY A 48 -3.50 -65.56 -2.03
CA GLY A 48 -2.98 -66.91 -2.14
C GLY A 48 -4.07 -67.96 -2.10
N THR A 49 -3.66 -69.19 -2.43
CA THR A 49 -4.37 -70.44 -2.13
C THR A 49 -3.39 -71.48 -1.61
N GLY A 50 -3.43 -71.78 -0.31
CA GLY A 50 -2.72 -72.88 0.34
C GLY A 50 -1.19 -72.76 0.32
N ASN A 51 -0.56 -73.04 -0.83
CA ASN A 51 0.89 -73.12 -1.01
C ASN A 51 1.47 -72.12 -2.02
N SER A 52 0.64 -71.31 -2.68
CA SER A 52 1.12 -70.19 -3.50
C SER A 52 0.54 -68.89 -2.95
N CYS A 53 1.38 -67.86 -2.85
CA CYS A 53 0.90 -66.51 -2.69
C CYS A 53 1.62 -65.56 -3.66
N SER A 54 0.86 -64.58 -4.14
CA SER A 54 1.30 -63.54 -5.04
C SER A 54 1.09 -62.21 -4.35
N CYS A 55 2.16 -61.44 -4.19
CA CYS A 55 2.11 -60.09 -3.62
C CYS A 55 2.37 -59.06 -4.73
N TRP A 56 1.73 -57.91 -4.64
CA TRP A 56 1.99 -56.77 -5.52
C TRP A 56 1.65 -55.45 -4.81
N TYR A 57 2.21 -54.35 -5.30
CA TYR A 57 1.76 -53.01 -4.94
C TYR A 57 0.84 -52.44 -6.02
N GLU A 58 -0.21 -51.74 -5.61
CA GLU A 58 -1.08 -50.95 -6.49
C GLU A 58 -0.86 -49.46 -6.25
N VAL A 59 -0.68 -48.71 -7.33
CA VAL A 59 -0.57 -47.24 -7.33
C VAL A 59 -1.50 -46.70 -8.40
N GLY A 60 -2.70 -46.27 -8.01
CA GLY A 60 -3.74 -45.90 -8.96
C GLY A 60 -4.17 -47.12 -9.80
N SER A 61 -3.91 -47.09 -11.11
CA SER A 61 -4.19 -48.20 -12.04
C SER A 61 -2.98 -49.08 -12.34
N GLN A 62 -1.81 -48.78 -11.78
CA GLN A 62 -0.57 -49.52 -12.04
C GLN A 62 -0.30 -50.55 -10.94
N THR A 63 0.24 -51.70 -11.34
CA THR A 63 0.62 -52.81 -10.45
C THR A 63 2.12 -53.10 -10.53
N VAL A 64 2.78 -53.23 -9.39
CA VAL A 64 4.18 -53.69 -9.27
C VAL A 64 4.17 -55.08 -8.63
N SER A 65 4.31 -56.12 -9.45
CA SER A 65 4.35 -57.51 -8.98
C SER A 65 5.62 -57.80 -8.19
N CYS A 66 5.48 -58.55 -7.11
CA CYS A 66 6.60 -59.00 -6.29
C CYS A 66 6.98 -60.44 -6.66
N ALA A 67 8.28 -60.75 -6.69
CA ALA A 67 8.75 -62.09 -7.06
C ALA A 67 8.33 -63.20 -6.07
N ALA A 68 8.01 -62.86 -4.82
CA ALA A 68 7.57 -63.78 -3.78
C ALA A 68 6.60 -63.10 -2.79
N CYS A 69 6.13 -63.85 -1.78
CA CYS A 69 5.26 -63.35 -0.70
C CYS A 69 5.87 -62.27 0.22
N GLY A 70 7.07 -61.78 -0.10
CA GLY A 70 7.65 -60.59 0.46
C GLY A 70 8.21 -59.75 -0.68
N CYS A 71 7.71 -58.53 -0.83
CA CYS A 71 8.27 -57.60 -1.79
C CYS A 71 9.67 -57.19 -1.34
N SER A 72 10.63 -57.31 -2.23
CA SER A 72 11.97 -56.77 -2.03
C SER A 72 11.92 -55.26 -1.85
N GLN A 73 12.97 -54.70 -1.24
CA GLN A 73 13.12 -53.26 -1.08
C GLN A 73 13.10 -52.53 -2.44
N ALA A 74 13.58 -53.16 -3.51
CA ALA A 74 13.56 -52.60 -4.85
C ALA A 74 12.13 -52.47 -5.42
N GLU A 75 11.27 -53.45 -5.19
CA GLU A 75 9.87 -53.41 -5.62
C GLU A 75 9.06 -52.38 -4.80
N ALA A 76 9.32 -52.30 -3.49
CA ALA A 76 8.72 -51.28 -2.62
C ALA A 76 9.14 -49.86 -3.01
N GLN A 77 10.43 -49.67 -3.34
CA GLN A 77 10.94 -48.39 -3.82
C GLN A 77 10.29 -48.00 -5.15
N ARG A 78 10.19 -48.94 -6.09
CA ARG A 78 9.56 -48.70 -7.39
C ARG A 78 8.08 -48.33 -7.28
N ALA A 79 7.33 -48.96 -6.38
CA ALA A 79 5.95 -48.58 -6.08
C ALA A 79 5.86 -47.18 -5.41
N THR A 80 6.81 -46.86 -4.54
CA THR A 80 6.92 -45.53 -3.95
C THR A 80 7.19 -44.49 -5.03
N ASP A 81 8.14 -44.73 -5.93
CA ASP A 81 8.49 -43.83 -7.03
C ASP A 81 7.28 -43.57 -7.93
N LEU A 82 6.53 -44.61 -8.32
CA LEU A 82 5.27 -44.45 -9.04
C LEU A 82 4.26 -43.60 -8.28
N CYS A 83 4.18 -43.74 -6.95
CA CYS A 83 3.30 -42.97 -6.09
C CYS A 83 3.70 -41.49 -6.01
N VAL A 84 5.00 -41.17 -5.94
CA VAL A 84 5.46 -39.77 -5.94
C VAL A 84 5.48 -39.14 -7.35
N GLY A 85 5.17 -39.91 -8.40
CA GLY A 85 5.23 -39.45 -9.79
C GLY A 85 6.61 -39.61 -10.45
N GLY A 86 7.53 -40.36 -9.85
CA GLY A 86 8.82 -40.73 -10.43
C GLY A 86 8.69 -41.91 -11.39
N GLY A 87 8.14 -41.67 -12.59
CA GLY A 87 7.88 -42.71 -13.58
C GLY A 87 8.75 -42.64 -14.82
N SER A 88 10.07 -42.85 -14.70
CA SER A 88 10.87 -43.37 -15.82
C SER A 88 11.92 -44.33 -15.29
N THR A 89 11.65 -45.60 -15.49
CA THR A 89 12.54 -46.74 -15.21
C THR A 89 13.75 -46.64 -16.15
N GLY A 90 14.92 -46.25 -15.64
CA GLY A 90 16.15 -46.42 -16.43
C GLY A 90 17.42 -45.74 -15.94
N SER A 91 17.34 -44.52 -15.39
CA SER A 91 18.53 -43.78 -14.95
C SER A 91 18.21 -43.02 -13.67
N SER A 92 19.11 -43.09 -12.70
CA SER A 92 19.04 -42.34 -11.44
C SER A 92 18.70 -40.87 -11.71
N CYS A 93 17.48 -40.48 -11.40
CA CYS A 93 17.03 -39.11 -11.55
C CYS A 93 17.76 -38.22 -10.55
N ASN A 94 18.81 -37.54 -11.01
CA ASN A 94 19.59 -36.64 -10.16
C ASN A 94 18.78 -35.38 -9.79
N THR A 95 17.81 -34.98 -10.63
CA THR A 95 17.02 -33.76 -10.44
C THR A 95 15.52 -34.01 -10.68
N PRO A 96 14.76 -34.42 -9.65
CA PRO A 96 13.31 -34.59 -9.77
C PRO A 96 12.61 -33.24 -9.98
N CYS A 97 11.60 -33.21 -10.85
CA CYS A 97 10.84 -32.01 -11.17
C CYS A 97 9.38 -32.31 -11.52
N GLY A 98 8.46 -31.87 -10.67
CA GLY A 98 7.04 -32.19 -10.85
C GLY A 98 6.80 -33.71 -10.83
N GLY A 99 6.07 -34.22 -11.83
CA GLY A 99 5.85 -35.66 -12.05
C GLY A 99 6.87 -36.32 -12.96
N GLY A 100 8.08 -35.77 -13.07
CA GLY A 100 9.12 -36.26 -13.95
C GLY A 100 10.53 -35.92 -13.44
N CYS A 101 11.51 -36.10 -14.33
CA CYS A 101 12.93 -35.94 -14.04
C CYS A 101 13.58 -35.08 -15.10
N CYS A 102 14.37 -34.10 -14.67
CA CYS A 102 15.20 -33.35 -15.61
C CYS A 102 16.36 -34.21 -16.03
N ASP A 103 16.68 -34.17 -17.31
CA ASP A 103 17.74 -34.96 -17.92
C ASP A 103 19.11 -34.64 -17.31
N ASP A 104 20.00 -35.64 -17.30
CA ASP A 104 21.36 -35.53 -16.75
C ASP A 104 22.26 -34.54 -17.53
N SER A 105 21.76 -33.94 -18.62
CA SER A 105 22.41 -32.88 -19.40
C SER A 105 22.55 -31.54 -18.64
N GLY A 106 22.28 -31.52 -17.33
CA GLY A 106 22.35 -30.35 -16.46
C GLY A 106 21.05 -29.56 -16.36
N GLY A 107 19.91 -30.15 -16.75
CA GLY A 107 18.60 -29.53 -16.62
C GLY A 107 18.26 -29.19 -15.17
N LYS A 108 17.57 -28.06 -14.95
CA LYS A 108 17.13 -27.60 -13.63
C LYS A 108 15.61 -27.64 -13.55
N CYS A 109 15.08 -27.89 -12.36
CA CYS A 109 13.64 -27.80 -12.15
C CYS A 109 13.20 -26.36 -11.89
N CYS A 110 12.23 -25.87 -12.67
CA CYS A 110 11.57 -24.59 -12.46
C CYS A 110 10.05 -24.80 -12.36
N ASN A 111 9.50 -24.68 -11.16
CA ASN A 111 8.06 -24.74 -10.90
C ASN A 111 7.34 -25.95 -11.50
N GLY A 112 7.99 -27.12 -11.42
CA GLY A 112 7.45 -28.38 -11.95
C GLY A 112 7.77 -28.67 -13.42
N THR A 113 8.42 -27.74 -14.11
CA THR A 113 8.89 -27.91 -15.49
C THR A 113 10.42 -27.96 -15.55
N CYS A 114 10.97 -28.89 -16.32
CA CYS A 114 12.41 -28.94 -16.55
C CYS A 114 12.86 -27.87 -17.56
N ILE A 115 13.88 -27.10 -17.18
CA ILE A 115 14.50 -26.07 -18.01
C ILE A 115 15.97 -26.44 -18.28
N GLN A 116 16.53 -25.94 -19.38
CA GLN A 116 17.91 -26.23 -19.76
C GLN A 116 18.91 -25.62 -18.76
N ALA A 117 20.13 -26.18 -18.69
CA ALA A 117 21.16 -25.76 -17.72
C ALA A 117 21.50 -24.27 -17.77
N ASN A 118 21.39 -23.66 -18.96
CA ASN A 118 21.70 -22.27 -19.26
C ASN A 118 20.47 -21.34 -19.18
N GLN A 119 19.28 -21.84 -18.87
CA GLN A 119 18.08 -21.03 -18.74
C GLN A 119 17.90 -20.51 -17.32
N VAL A 120 17.27 -19.33 -17.19
CA VAL A 120 16.92 -18.72 -15.90
C VAL A 120 15.49 -19.09 -15.54
N CYS A 121 15.27 -19.65 -14.34
CA CYS A 121 13.91 -19.99 -13.90
C CYS A 121 13.05 -18.73 -13.71
N CYS A 122 11.89 -18.67 -14.35
CA CYS A 122 10.98 -17.55 -14.27
C CYS A 122 9.51 -17.98 -14.34
N GLY A 123 8.79 -17.80 -13.24
CA GLY A 123 7.39 -18.21 -13.14
C GLY A 123 7.22 -19.72 -13.36
N GLY A 124 6.50 -20.10 -14.40
CA GLY A 124 6.24 -21.50 -14.78
C GLY A 124 7.25 -22.10 -15.76
N GLY A 125 8.25 -21.34 -16.21
CA GLY A 125 9.17 -21.75 -17.29
C GLY A 125 10.58 -21.18 -17.15
N GLY A 126 11.36 -21.28 -18.23
CA GLY A 126 12.74 -20.78 -18.29
C GLY A 126 12.89 -19.63 -19.29
N CYS A 127 13.66 -18.61 -18.92
CA CYS A 127 14.13 -17.56 -19.81
C CYS A 127 15.43 -17.96 -20.50
N ALA A 128 15.71 -17.39 -21.67
CA ALA A 128 16.97 -17.60 -22.36
C ALA A 128 18.16 -17.13 -21.52
N ASN A 129 19.37 -17.61 -21.85
CA ASN A 129 20.61 -17.21 -21.16
C ASN A 129 20.96 -15.72 -21.31
N THR A 130 20.34 -15.01 -22.26
CA THR A 130 20.49 -13.55 -22.48
C THR A 130 19.38 -12.74 -21.82
N GLU A 131 18.52 -13.38 -21.03
CA GLU A 131 17.37 -12.79 -20.37
C GLU A 131 17.45 -12.95 -18.85
N GLN A 132 16.65 -12.17 -18.13
CA GLN A 132 16.45 -12.26 -16.70
C GLN A 132 14.95 -12.32 -16.38
N CYS A 133 14.61 -12.81 -15.19
CA CYS A 133 13.23 -12.90 -14.75
C CYS A 133 12.78 -11.63 -14.02
N CYS A 134 11.64 -11.07 -14.42
CA CYS A 134 10.96 -9.95 -13.78
C CYS A 134 9.47 -10.26 -13.68
N ASP A 135 8.95 -10.43 -12.45
CA ASP A 135 7.54 -10.78 -12.17
C ASP A 135 6.96 -11.88 -13.07
N ASN A 136 7.65 -13.02 -13.12
CA ASN A 136 7.25 -14.17 -13.94
C ASN A 136 7.29 -13.92 -15.45
N ARG A 137 7.97 -12.86 -15.91
CA ARG A 137 8.20 -12.55 -17.32
C ARG A 137 9.69 -12.46 -17.64
N CYS A 138 10.08 -13.02 -18.77
CA CYS A 138 11.44 -12.90 -19.29
C CYS A 138 11.63 -11.52 -19.91
N ILE A 139 12.67 -10.82 -19.49
CA ILE A 139 13.08 -9.52 -20.01
C ILE A 139 14.56 -9.56 -20.41
N PRO A 140 15.03 -8.70 -21.32
CA PRO A 140 16.45 -8.65 -21.69
C PRO A 140 17.35 -8.45 -20.47
N ALA A 141 18.53 -9.10 -20.42
CA ALA A 141 19.46 -8.94 -19.31
C ALA A 141 19.97 -7.49 -19.12
N SER A 142 19.91 -6.67 -20.18
CA SER A 142 20.26 -5.24 -20.11
C SER A 142 19.12 -4.33 -19.66
N ALA A 143 17.90 -4.85 -19.50
CA ALA A 143 16.75 -4.10 -19.03
C ALA A 143 16.71 -3.97 -17.50
N THR A 144 16.03 -2.95 -16.98
CA THR A 144 15.76 -2.80 -15.55
C THR A 144 14.34 -3.27 -15.24
N CYS A 145 14.18 -4.20 -14.29
CA CYS A 145 12.85 -4.68 -13.85
C CYS A 145 12.11 -3.59 -13.08
N CYS A 146 10.85 -3.35 -13.45
CA CYS A 146 10.03 -2.23 -12.94
C CYS A 146 8.85 -2.64 -12.05
N GLY A 147 8.73 -3.92 -11.72
CA GLY A 147 7.52 -4.42 -11.08
C GLY A 147 6.37 -4.62 -12.08
N LEU A 148 5.40 -5.45 -11.70
CA LEU A 148 4.18 -5.77 -12.46
C LEU A 148 4.43 -6.24 -13.90
N GLY A 149 5.58 -6.89 -14.14
CA GLY A 149 5.96 -7.40 -15.46
C GLY A 149 6.29 -6.30 -16.49
N ARG A 150 6.55 -5.08 -16.02
CA ARG A 150 7.11 -3.99 -16.83
C ARG A 150 8.63 -3.95 -16.67
N PHE A 151 9.31 -3.43 -17.68
CA PHE A 151 10.75 -3.21 -17.64
C PHE A 151 11.13 -1.98 -18.45
N CYS A 152 12.28 -1.40 -18.10
CA CYS A 152 12.88 -0.32 -18.85
C CYS A 152 14.02 -0.82 -19.73
N PRO A 153 14.20 -0.27 -20.94
CA PRO A 153 15.36 -0.58 -21.77
C PRO A 153 16.66 -0.26 -21.04
N ALA A 154 17.77 -0.76 -21.58
CA ALA A 154 19.11 -0.38 -21.13
C ALA A 154 19.22 1.15 -21.00
N GLU A 155 19.98 1.60 -20.00
CA GLU A 155 20.24 3.02 -19.70
C GLU A 155 19.04 3.81 -19.15
N ASN A 156 17.90 3.13 -18.90
CA ASN A 156 16.76 3.72 -18.23
C ASN A 156 16.58 3.15 -16.82
N LEU A 157 16.39 4.05 -15.87
CA LEU A 157 16.03 3.78 -14.48
C LEU A 157 14.51 3.59 -14.37
N CYS A 158 14.09 2.65 -13.54
CA CYS A 158 12.68 2.54 -13.18
C CYS A 158 12.33 3.54 -12.09
N VAL A 159 11.24 4.26 -12.27
CA VAL A 159 10.72 5.20 -11.27
C VAL A 159 9.26 4.89 -10.99
N GLY A 160 8.93 4.71 -9.72
CA GLY A 160 7.61 4.27 -9.27
C GLY A 160 7.23 2.89 -9.80
N SER A 161 5.93 2.69 -10.06
CA SER A 161 5.32 1.42 -10.47
C SER A 161 5.35 1.18 -12.00
N GLY A 162 6.39 1.67 -12.68
CA GLY A 162 6.69 1.27 -14.06
C GLY A 162 6.85 2.39 -15.08
N GLN A 163 7.36 3.56 -14.67
CA GLN A 163 7.83 4.59 -15.60
C GLN A 163 9.34 4.43 -15.84
N CYS A 164 9.75 4.68 -17.07
CA CYS A 164 11.14 4.55 -17.50
C CYS A 164 11.76 5.91 -17.75
N CYS A 165 12.93 6.12 -17.15
CA CYS A 165 13.57 7.42 -17.12
C CYS A 165 15.01 7.27 -17.51
N SER A 166 15.50 8.11 -18.42
CA SER A 166 16.92 8.05 -18.79
C SER A 166 17.79 8.26 -17.55
N ALA A 167 18.85 7.44 -17.40
CA ALA A 167 19.82 7.57 -16.31
C ALA A 167 20.53 8.93 -16.30
N ALA A 168 20.48 9.69 -17.40
CA ALA A 168 20.99 11.05 -17.50
C ALA A 168 20.10 12.10 -16.81
N THR A 169 18.92 11.72 -16.32
CA THR A 169 17.91 12.63 -15.81
C THR A 169 17.86 12.63 -14.27
N PRO A 170 17.98 13.78 -13.59
CA PRO A 170 17.83 13.84 -12.14
C PRO A 170 16.39 13.48 -11.72
N LEU A 171 16.26 12.60 -10.73
CA LEU A 171 14.97 12.25 -10.12
C LEU A 171 14.46 13.44 -9.29
N LEU A 172 13.24 13.91 -9.56
CA LEU A 172 12.55 14.79 -8.62
C LEU A 172 12.15 13.99 -7.38
N SER A 173 12.15 14.63 -6.20
CA SER A 173 11.82 14.00 -4.91
C SER A 173 10.42 13.36 -4.85
N ASN A 174 9.57 13.60 -5.86
CA ASN A 174 8.22 13.03 -5.97
C ASN A 174 8.11 11.82 -6.90
N GLY A 175 9.22 11.28 -7.42
CA GLY A 175 9.19 10.06 -8.24
C GLY A 175 8.67 10.26 -9.67
N PHE A 176 8.83 11.45 -10.23
CA PHE A 176 8.57 11.74 -11.65
C PHE A 176 9.86 12.13 -12.37
N CYS A 177 9.91 11.85 -13.67
CA CYS A 177 11.10 12.06 -14.49
C CYS A 177 10.93 13.27 -15.38
N CYS A 178 11.84 14.23 -15.27
CA CYS A 178 11.85 15.45 -16.05
C CYS A 178 13.20 15.61 -16.77
N PRO A 179 13.26 15.50 -18.10
CA PRO A 179 14.51 15.66 -18.84
C PRO A 179 15.19 17.00 -18.53
N PRO A 180 16.54 17.05 -18.46
CA PRO A 180 17.26 18.28 -18.10
C PRO A 180 17.11 19.41 -19.14
N ASP A 181 16.75 19.08 -20.39
CA ASP A 181 16.61 20.05 -21.50
C ASP A 181 15.16 20.46 -21.80
N GLN A 182 14.22 20.14 -20.92
CA GLN A 182 12.81 20.53 -21.05
C GLN A 182 12.41 21.40 -19.85
N PRO A 183 12.50 22.75 -19.92
CA PRO A 183 11.86 23.64 -18.95
C PRO A 183 10.32 23.49 -18.92
N SER A 184 9.78 22.68 -19.82
CA SER A 184 8.39 22.37 -20.12
C SER A 184 7.97 20.95 -19.71
N CYS A 185 8.66 20.31 -18.77
CA CYS A 185 8.17 19.05 -18.22
C CYS A 185 6.93 19.30 -17.35
N GLY A 186 5.79 19.42 -18.05
CA GLY A 186 4.55 20.03 -17.59
C GLY A 186 4.02 21.16 -18.50
N THR A 187 4.08 21.06 -19.84
CA THR A 187 3.13 21.83 -20.67
C THR A 187 1.75 21.21 -20.52
N CYS A 188 1.06 21.63 -19.46
CA CYS A 188 -0.35 21.38 -19.29
C CYS A 188 -1.13 22.28 -20.26
N ASP A 189 -1.78 21.66 -21.25
CA ASP A 189 -2.61 22.35 -22.27
C ASP A 189 -3.87 23.01 -21.65
N THR A 190 -4.15 22.72 -20.38
CA THR A 190 -5.24 23.35 -19.62
C THR A 190 -4.67 24.11 -18.43
N VAL A 191 -4.54 25.42 -18.61
CA VAL A 191 -4.26 26.36 -17.52
C VAL A 191 -5.50 26.40 -16.62
N GLY A 192 -5.45 25.67 -15.50
CA GLY A 192 -6.47 25.71 -14.45
C GLY A 192 -5.98 26.51 -13.24
N PRO A 193 -6.90 27.01 -12.39
CA PRO A 193 -6.53 27.67 -11.13
C PRO A 193 -5.97 26.70 -10.06
N ALA A 194 -5.90 25.40 -10.37
CA ALA A 194 -5.44 24.34 -9.48
C ALA A 194 -4.42 23.44 -10.19
N CYS A 195 -3.52 22.85 -9.41
CA CYS A 195 -2.55 21.86 -9.84
C CYS A 195 -2.85 20.50 -9.20
N GLY A 196 -2.42 19.42 -9.85
CA GLY A 196 -2.72 18.05 -9.43
C GLY A 196 -2.18 17.02 -10.41
N ALA A 197 -2.66 15.78 -10.29
CA ALA A 197 -2.20 14.65 -11.12
C ALA A 197 -2.26 14.94 -12.64
N ASP A 198 -3.20 15.80 -13.06
CA ASP A 198 -3.47 16.13 -14.45
C ASP A 198 -3.28 17.64 -14.77
N SER A 199 -2.76 18.45 -13.84
CA SER A 199 -2.71 19.92 -14.02
C SER A 199 -1.48 20.56 -13.38
N CYS A 200 -0.88 21.50 -14.11
CA CYS A 200 0.35 22.19 -13.75
C CYS A 200 0.02 23.61 -13.35
N CYS A 201 0.88 24.20 -12.53
CA CYS A 201 0.74 25.59 -12.19
C CYS A 201 1.18 26.54 -13.31
N PRO A 202 0.44 27.63 -13.56
CA PRO A 202 0.85 28.64 -14.53
C PRO A 202 2.02 29.48 -14.01
N SER A 203 2.88 29.94 -14.92
CA SER A 203 3.83 31.02 -14.61
C SER A 203 3.04 32.29 -14.18
N PRO A 204 3.43 32.98 -13.09
CA PRO A 204 4.71 32.92 -12.37
C PRO A 204 4.74 32.02 -11.13
N LEU A 205 3.80 31.08 -10.95
CA LEU A 205 3.62 30.27 -9.75
C LEU A 205 4.07 28.82 -9.98
N PRO A 206 5.36 28.48 -10.14
CA PRO A 206 5.77 27.14 -10.55
C PRO A 206 5.56 26.03 -9.51
N PHE A 207 5.20 26.36 -8.27
CA PHE A 207 5.14 25.40 -7.17
C PHE A 207 3.70 24.91 -6.94
N CYS A 208 3.49 23.59 -7.03
CA CYS A 208 2.20 22.97 -6.68
C CYS A 208 2.19 22.55 -5.22
N CYS A 209 1.33 23.18 -4.42
CA CYS A 209 1.14 22.88 -3.01
C CYS A 209 0.31 21.59 -2.82
N GLN A 210 0.40 20.96 -1.65
CA GLN A 210 -0.30 19.70 -1.36
C GLN A 210 -1.84 19.79 -1.51
N ASN A 211 -2.40 21.00 -1.39
CA ASN A 211 -3.82 21.28 -1.57
C ASN A 211 -4.21 21.59 -3.02
N GLY A 212 -3.29 21.43 -3.97
CA GLY A 212 -3.53 21.72 -5.38
C GLY A 212 -3.55 23.21 -5.71
N VAL A 213 -3.06 24.08 -4.82
CA VAL A 213 -2.92 25.52 -5.11
C VAL A 213 -1.51 25.82 -5.62
N CYS A 214 -1.41 26.78 -6.53
CA CYS A 214 -0.14 27.21 -7.11
C CYS A 214 0.49 28.37 -6.34
N ALA A 215 1.80 28.30 -6.10
CA ALA A 215 2.58 29.28 -5.35
C ALA A 215 3.90 29.62 -6.08
N THR A 216 4.54 30.75 -5.75
CA THR A 216 5.85 31.07 -6.36
C THR A 216 6.97 30.19 -5.81
N ASN A 217 6.81 29.73 -4.56
CA ASN A 217 7.75 28.89 -3.84
C ASN A 217 7.01 28.02 -2.78
N ALA A 218 7.72 27.12 -2.12
CA ALA A 218 7.15 26.20 -1.14
C ALA A 218 6.66 26.88 0.15
N GLU A 219 7.23 28.03 0.51
CA GLU A 219 6.93 28.76 1.75
C GLU A 219 5.60 29.52 1.65
N GLU A 220 5.20 29.87 0.43
CA GLU A 220 3.92 30.51 0.11
C GLU A 220 2.74 29.54 0.02
N CYS A 221 2.96 28.24 0.27
CA CYS A 221 1.89 27.27 0.19
C CYS A 221 0.85 27.46 1.29
N PRO A 222 -0.46 27.56 0.94
CA PRO A 222 -1.50 27.66 1.94
C PRO A 222 -1.52 26.38 2.78
N ILE A 223 -1.54 26.54 4.09
CA ILE A 223 -1.61 25.42 5.01
C ILE A 223 -3.02 24.88 5.01
N THR A 224 -3.15 23.56 4.81
CA THR A 224 -4.44 22.89 4.93
C THR A 224 -4.60 22.45 6.36
N CYS A 225 -5.46 23.16 7.08
CA CYS A 225 -5.85 22.78 8.42
C CYS A 225 -7.03 21.80 8.38
N LEU A 226 -7.09 20.91 9.37
CA LEU A 226 -8.23 20.01 9.57
C LEU A 226 -9.51 20.83 9.76
N ILE A 227 -10.65 20.24 9.42
CA ILE A 227 -11.97 20.87 9.65
C ILE A 227 -12.05 21.33 11.12
N GLY A 228 -12.41 22.60 11.33
CA GLY A 228 -12.50 23.21 12.66
C GLY A 228 -11.18 23.80 13.20
N HIS A 229 -10.06 23.70 12.48
CA HIS A 229 -8.78 24.31 12.85
C HIS A 229 -8.50 25.50 11.92
N PRO A 230 -8.52 26.75 12.40
CA PRO A 230 -8.21 27.89 11.56
C PRO A 230 -6.70 27.99 11.27
N PRO A 231 -6.29 28.37 10.04
CA PRO A 231 -4.90 28.61 9.72
C PRO A 231 -4.38 29.88 10.40
N CYS A 232 -3.13 29.85 10.86
CA CYS A 232 -2.47 30.98 11.51
C CYS A 232 -0.97 30.99 11.23
N GLY A 233 -0.53 31.88 10.32
CA GLY A 233 0.86 31.91 9.87
C GLY A 233 1.26 30.57 9.26
N THR A 234 2.28 29.93 9.86
CA THR A 234 2.79 28.62 9.44
C THR A 234 2.19 27.42 10.20
N ALA A 235 1.14 27.63 11.00
CA ALA A 235 0.51 26.60 11.81
C ALA A 235 -1.02 26.59 11.68
N CYS A 236 -1.64 25.54 12.25
CA CYS A 236 -3.09 25.43 12.41
C CYS A 236 -3.44 25.56 13.89
N CYS A 237 -4.38 26.45 14.22
CA CYS A 237 -4.87 26.60 15.58
C CYS A 237 -5.81 25.46 15.96
N GLY A 238 -5.90 25.17 17.26
CA GLY A 238 -6.84 24.18 17.78
C GLY A 238 -8.31 24.57 17.53
N VAL A 239 -9.21 23.61 17.66
CA VAL A 239 -10.65 23.87 17.61
C VAL A 239 -11.05 24.88 18.68
N GLY A 240 -11.78 25.92 18.29
CA GLY A 240 -12.20 27.03 19.18
C GLY A 240 -11.19 28.17 19.32
N GLN A 241 -9.97 28.00 18.82
CA GLN A 241 -8.97 29.07 18.81
C GLN A 241 -9.13 29.97 17.58
N SER A 242 -8.63 31.20 17.66
CA SER A 242 -8.57 32.15 16.54
C SER A 242 -7.13 32.63 16.28
N CYS A 243 -6.87 33.22 15.11
CA CYS A 243 -5.54 33.68 14.75
C CYS A 243 -5.36 35.19 14.99
N CYS A 244 -4.33 35.56 15.74
CA CYS A 244 -3.89 36.93 15.96
C CYS A 244 -2.43 37.07 15.50
N GLU A 245 -2.21 37.74 14.37
CA GLU A 245 -0.87 38.05 13.82
C GLU A 245 0.10 36.84 13.78
N GLY A 246 -0.42 35.63 13.48
CA GLY A 246 0.39 34.41 13.41
C GLY A 246 0.49 33.60 14.70
N VAL A 247 -0.20 34.03 15.76
CA VAL A 247 -0.32 33.31 17.04
C VAL A 247 -1.76 32.86 17.26
N CYS A 248 -1.94 31.60 17.68
CA CYS A 248 -3.24 31.06 18.04
C CYS A 248 -3.66 31.55 19.43
N ILE A 249 -4.86 32.09 19.54
CA ILE A 249 -5.44 32.61 20.79
C ILE A 249 -6.70 31.82 21.15
N ASP A 250 -6.94 31.65 22.44
CA ASP A 250 -8.08 30.90 22.95
C ASP A 250 -9.42 31.59 22.66
N GLU A 251 -10.51 30.81 22.72
CA GLU A 251 -11.86 31.32 22.54
C GLU A 251 -12.16 32.44 23.55
N GLY A 252 -12.71 33.56 23.06
CA GLY A 252 -13.01 34.74 23.86
C GLY A 252 -11.82 35.68 24.11
N ALA A 253 -10.58 35.26 23.81
CA ALA A 253 -9.45 36.18 23.80
C ALA A 253 -9.57 37.19 22.65
N SER A 254 -9.03 38.39 22.86
CA SER A 254 -9.08 39.47 21.88
C SER A 254 -7.69 39.83 21.37
N CYS A 255 -7.59 40.03 20.05
CA CYS A 255 -6.37 40.43 19.38
C CYS A 255 -6.23 41.95 19.44
N CYS A 256 -5.23 42.46 20.15
CA CYS A 256 -5.03 43.90 20.36
C CYS A 256 -4.07 44.54 19.35
N GLY A 257 -3.55 43.75 18.40
CA GLY A 257 -2.50 44.18 17.50
C GLY A 257 -1.12 44.19 18.17
N ASN A 258 -0.06 44.37 17.39
CA ASN A 258 1.34 44.38 17.88
C ASN A 258 1.71 43.12 18.69
N GLN A 259 1.18 41.96 18.29
CA GLN A 259 1.34 40.67 18.98
C GLN A 259 0.81 40.64 20.42
N THR A 260 0.01 41.62 20.83
CA THR A 260 -0.64 41.63 22.15
C THR A 260 -2.03 41.05 22.08
N THR A 261 -2.37 40.27 23.12
CA THR A 261 -3.65 39.57 23.22
C THR A 261 -4.20 39.76 24.62
N CYS A 262 -5.52 39.91 24.68
CA CYS A 262 -6.24 40.07 25.93
C CYS A 262 -7.05 38.81 26.24
N PRO A 263 -7.01 38.31 27.49
CA PRO A 263 -7.67 37.06 27.86
C PRO A 263 -9.19 37.22 27.83
N ALA A 264 -9.92 36.10 27.75
CA ALA A 264 -11.38 36.11 27.66
C ALA A 264 -12.10 36.80 28.83
N GLY A 265 -11.49 36.84 30.02
CA GLY A 265 -12.02 37.57 31.17
C GLY A 265 -11.85 39.10 31.09
N GLN A 266 -11.01 39.59 30.19
CA GLN A 266 -10.70 41.01 30.00
C GLN A 266 -10.48 41.31 28.51
N PRO A 267 -11.52 41.21 27.65
CA PRO A 267 -11.32 41.23 26.20
C PRO A 267 -11.00 42.62 25.62
N VAL A 268 -11.08 43.70 26.39
CA VAL A 268 -10.93 45.06 25.85
C VAL A 268 -9.47 45.49 25.86
N CYS A 269 -8.97 45.89 24.69
CA CYS A 269 -7.63 46.43 24.49
C CYS A 269 -7.59 47.92 24.85
N CYS A 270 -6.88 48.30 25.90
CA CYS A 270 -6.77 49.69 26.33
C CYS A 270 -5.58 50.40 25.68
N GLN A 271 -5.74 51.68 25.31
CA GLN A 271 -4.73 52.50 24.62
C GLN A 271 -3.37 52.64 25.37
N GLY A 272 -3.31 52.24 26.64
CA GLY A 272 -2.10 52.21 27.46
C GLY A 272 -1.37 50.86 27.53
N GLY A 273 -1.77 49.85 26.74
CA GLY A 273 -1.12 48.53 26.72
C GLY A 273 -1.60 47.58 27.83
N GLY A 274 -2.91 47.48 28.03
CA GLY A 274 -3.52 46.60 29.05
C GLY A 274 -4.87 46.05 28.63
N CYS A 275 -5.39 45.12 29.42
CA CYS A 275 -6.65 44.42 29.18
C CYS A 275 -7.70 44.79 30.22
N ALA A 276 -8.92 45.04 29.79
CA ALA A 276 -10.04 45.37 30.66
C ALA A 276 -11.29 44.55 30.35
N ALA A 277 -12.20 44.42 31.33
CA ALA A 277 -13.46 43.72 31.13
C ALA A 277 -14.44 44.53 30.28
N SER A 278 -14.32 45.87 30.28
CA SER A 278 -15.15 46.77 29.48
C SER A 278 -14.39 48.03 29.03
N ALA A 279 -14.96 48.76 28.06
CA ALA A 279 -14.37 49.98 27.51
C ALA A 279 -14.25 51.10 28.55
N GLU A 280 -15.17 51.15 29.51
CA GLU A 280 -15.22 52.16 30.57
C GLU A 280 -14.08 52.00 31.60
N GLU A 281 -13.55 50.78 31.73
CA GLU A 281 -12.42 50.48 32.62
C GLU A 281 -11.06 50.92 32.04
N CYS A 282 -11.01 51.21 30.73
CA CYS A 282 -9.81 51.75 30.11
C CYS A 282 -9.66 53.25 30.45
N ALA A 283 -8.85 53.56 31.46
CA ALA A 283 -8.60 54.94 31.92
C ALA A 283 -8.05 55.89 30.82
N GLY A 284 -7.46 55.34 29.75
CA GLY A 284 -6.96 56.09 28.59
C GLY A 284 -7.82 55.97 27.33
N GLY A 285 -8.96 55.29 27.38
CA GLY A 285 -9.74 54.91 26.20
C GLY A 285 -9.31 53.58 25.58
N VAL A 286 -10.11 53.10 24.64
CA VAL A 286 -9.85 51.84 23.91
C VAL A 286 -8.79 52.09 22.83
N GLU A 287 -7.85 51.16 22.68
CA GLU A 287 -6.82 51.22 21.64
C GLU A 287 -7.47 51.13 20.25
N ASN A 288 -7.06 51.99 19.31
CA ASN A 288 -7.44 51.84 17.92
C ASN A 288 -6.72 50.61 17.37
N CYS A 289 -7.49 49.65 16.89
CA CYS A 289 -6.98 48.42 16.31
C CYS A 289 -5.95 48.72 15.20
N SER A 290 -4.93 47.87 15.05
CA SER A 290 -3.85 48.01 14.05
C SER A 290 -4.36 48.40 12.64
N LEU A 291 -3.53 49.10 11.87
CA LEU A 291 -3.79 49.42 10.46
C LEU A 291 -4.32 48.20 9.69
N GLY A 292 -5.57 48.29 9.22
CA GLY A 292 -6.26 47.24 8.48
C GLY A 292 -7.38 46.53 9.25
N SER A 293 -7.40 46.63 10.59
CA SER A 293 -8.46 46.07 11.44
C SER A 293 -9.58 47.08 11.73
N ILE A 294 -10.76 46.58 12.13
CA ILE A 294 -11.95 47.41 12.44
C ILE A 294 -12.22 47.36 13.93
N THR A 295 -12.35 48.53 14.56
CA THR A 295 -12.81 48.67 15.94
C THR A 295 -14.34 48.59 15.99
N CYS A 296 -14.88 47.59 16.68
CA CYS A 296 -16.31 47.48 16.94
C CYS A 296 -16.74 48.44 18.06
N SER A 297 -18.03 48.76 18.14
CA SER A 297 -18.59 49.74 19.09
C SER A 297 -18.36 49.40 20.57
N ASN A 298 -18.03 48.15 20.87
CA ASN A 298 -17.67 47.67 22.22
C ASN A 298 -16.15 47.55 22.45
N GLY A 299 -15.35 48.10 21.54
CA GLY A 299 -13.89 48.13 21.65
C GLY A 299 -13.18 46.86 21.20
N HIS A 300 -13.88 45.87 20.65
CA HIS A 300 -13.26 44.69 20.05
C HIS A 300 -12.61 45.01 18.70
N CYS A 301 -11.47 44.38 18.44
CA CYS A 301 -10.72 44.52 17.21
C CYS A 301 -10.91 43.31 16.29
N CYS A 302 -11.39 43.56 15.06
CA CYS A 302 -11.54 42.54 14.03
C CYS A 302 -10.39 42.61 13.01
N SER A 303 -9.62 41.52 12.89
CA SER A 303 -8.47 41.42 11.99
C SER A 303 -8.82 41.76 10.53
N GLY A 304 -7.92 42.52 9.90
CA GLY A 304 -8.10 43.12 8.59
C GLY A 304 -8.10 42.14 7.43
N GLY A 305 -9.21 42.12 6.68
CA GLY A 305 -9.40 41.33 5.46
C GLY A 305 -10.82 41.45 4.89
N GLY A 306 -11.55 42.52 5.26
CA GLY A 306 -12.96 42.69 4.94
C GLY A 306 -13.94 42.20 6.01
N ALA A 307 -13.49 41.97 7.24
CA ALA A 307 -14.39 41.63 8.34
C ALA A 307 -15.45 42.73 8.59
N VAL A 308 -16.59 42.39 9.20
CA VAL A 308 -17.68 43.29 9.59
C VAL A 308 -17.97 43.08 11.08
N CYS A 309 -18.14 44.18 11.81
CA CYS A 309 -18.57 44.15 13.20
C CYS A 309 -20.07 43.88 13.31
N CYS A 310 -20.44 42.77 13.94
CA CYS A 310 -21.84 42.54 14.31
C CYS A 310 -22.24 43.43 15.51
N PRO A 311 -23.55 43.71 15.72
CA PRO A 311 -24.03 44.58 16.80
C PRO A 311 -23.58 44.19 18.22
N ASN A 312 -23.24 42.91 18.43
CA ASN A 312 -22.76 42.39 19.71
C ASN A 312 -21.21 42.34 19.79
N GLY A 313 -20.50 42.93 18.82
CA GLY A 313 -19.04 42.98 18.72
C GLY A 313 -18.35 41.70 18.27
N VAL A 314 -19.11 40.75 17.70
CA VAL A 314 -18.53 39.57 17.05
C VAL A 314 -17.97 39.96 15.68
N CYS A 315 -16.77 39.47 15.38
CA CYS A 315 -16.11 39.67 14.09
C CYS A 315 -16.61 38.65 13.06
N ALA A 316 -17.26 39.14 12.00
CA ALA A 316 -17.74 38.33 10.88
C ALA A 316 -16.87 38.56 9.63
N PRO A 317 -16.64 37.56 8.76
CA PRO A 317 -15.90 37.75 7.51
C PRO A 317 -16.69 38.58 6.48
N LYS A 318 -16.01 39.06 5.44
CA LYS A 318 -16.62 39.86 4.38
C LYS A 318 -17.78 39.12 3.72
N GLY A 319 -18.94 39.77 3.63
CA GLY A 319 -20.15 39.20 3.02
C GLY A 319 -20.93 38.25 3.92
N ALA A 320 -20.51 38.06 5.17
CA ALA A 320 -21.32 37.36 6.16
C ALA A 320 -22.48 38.22 6.65
N VAL A 321 -23.60 37.57 6.99
CA VAL A 321 -24.77 38.21 7.59
C VAL A 321 -24.75 37.98 9.09
N CYS A 322 -24.84 39.06 9.87
CA CYS A 322 -24.91 39.00 11.33
C CYS A 322 -26.30 38.58 11.81
N VAL A 323 -26.37 37.58 12.69
CA VAL A 323 -27.63 37.03 13.20
C VAL A 323 -27.48 36.70 14.69
N GLY A 324 -28.24 37.39 15.55
CA GLY A 324 -28.46 36.95 16.95
C GLY A 324 -27.22 36.68 17.81
N GLY A 325 -26.09 37.37 17.59
CA GLY A 325 -24.83 37.11 18.30
C GLY A 325 -23.88 36.13 17.61
N SER A 326 -24.14 35.78 16.35
CA SER A 326 -23.25 35.01 15.48
C SER A 326 -23.32 35.54 14.04
N TYR A 327 -22.65 34.88 13.09
CA TYR A 327 -22.71 35.23 11.67
C TYR A 327 -22.85 34.00 10.77
N CYS A 328 -23.50 34.15 9.61
CA CYS A 328 -23.57 33.13 8.57
C CYS A 328 -22.52 33.39 7.49
N PRO A 329 -21.69 32.41 7.09
CA PRO A 329 -20.63 32.59 6.08
C PRO A 329 -21.18 32.87 4.68
N ALA A 330 -20.45 33.66 3.89
CA ALA A 330 -20.87 34.23 2.60
C ALA A 330 -21.03 33.23 1.42
N VAL A 331 -20.72 31.95 1.62
CA VAL A 331 -20.81 30.93 0.56
C VAL A 331 -22.25 30.40 0.43
N ALA A 332 -22.97 30.95 -0.57
CA ALA A 332 -24.31 30.58 -1.08
C ALA A 332 -25.54 31.24 -0.38
N PRO A 333 -26.68 31.45 -1.09
CA PRO A 333 -27.79 32.25 -0.58
C PRO A 333 -28.50 31.50 0.54
N LYS A 334 -28.30 31.93 1.79
CA LYS A 334 -29.03 31.45 2.96
C LYS A 334 -29.94 32.57 3.45
N TYR A 335 -31.24 32.31 3.54
CA TYR A 335 -32.18 33.24 4.17
C TYR A 335 -32.01 33.17 5.69
N CYS A 336 -32.10 34.33 6.35
CA CYS A 336 -32.18 34.42 7.80
C CYS A 336 -33.65 34.38 8.19
N GLU A 337 -34.11 33.28 8.80
CA GLU A 337 -35.43 33.22 9.42
C GLU A 337 -35.25 32.97 10.93
N ALA A 338 -35.86 33.82 11.75
CA ALA A 338 -35.91 33.70 13.21
C ALA A 338 -34.57 33.54 13.96
N GLY A 339 -33.45 34.05 13.42
CA GLY A 339 -32.18 34.08 14.16
C GLY A 339 -31.25 32.89 13.92
N PHE A 340 -31.53 32.01 12.95
CA PHE A 340 -30.71 30.84 12.66
C PHE A 340 -30.23 30.80 11.20
N CYS A 341 -29.03 30.28 10.96
CA CYS A 341 -28.51 30.05 9.61
C CYS A 341 -29.18 28.80 9.01
N VAL A 342 -30.13 28.98 8.08
CA VAL A 342 -30.79 27.86 7.41
C VAL A 342 -30.00 27.50 6.14
N PRO A 343 -29.43 26.29 5.99
CA PRO A 343 -28.94 25.81 4.70
C PRO A 343 -30.13 25.61 3.74
N ASN A 344 -29.95 25.90 2.45
CA ASN A 344 -30.88 25.37 1.43
C ASN A 344 -30.88 23.85 1.46
#